data_AF-A0A1T2X299-F1
#
_entry.id   AF-A0A1T2X299-F1
#
_cell.length_a   1.000
_cell.length_b   1.000
_cell.length_c   1.000
_cell.angle_alpha   90.00
_cell.angle_beta   90.00
_cell.angle_gamma   90.00
#
_symmetry.space_group_name_H-M   'P 1'
#
loop_
_entity.id
_entity.type
_entity.pdbx_description
1 polymer ?
#
loop_
_entity_poly.entity_id
_entity_poly.type
_entity_poly.pdbx_seq_one_letter_code
_entity_poly.pdbx_strand_id
1 'polypeptide(L)'
;MFGYVAEFNDHYIKLLEMAEYEESSNERDIAFEYQSDHHDDLQRLKQKYDLEQVAGDGDELSQILNLMRWVDGRLQHGDVMPPQPCHALHVLDLVERESIPMNCYTIATVLNEVYLSMGFYARRVHCRSYDAYDGDSHVITLIFSRTLKKWLYMDASWNTFVTDDQGELLSLEEFRYRLSHHLPVWVNGDPSVSEWSTFYLGYMAKNLFWFMSPLQSEYDYEASRLHKTYCALFPAHFEPIDLRSDPPENISVCIRRHPNHFWTHPTCNTVNS
;
A
#
# COMPACT_ATOMS: atom_id res chain seq x y z
N MET A 1 18.91 8.75 13.26
CA MET A 1 17.62 8.27 12.76
C MET A 1 16.94 9.50 12.21
N PHE A 2 17.11 9.77 10.93
CA PHE A 2 16.51 10.96 10.32
C PHE A 2 15.22 10.50 9.65
N GLY A 3 14.09 10.75 10.31
CA GLY A 3 12.79 10.62 9.66
C GLY A 3 12.54 11.79 8.72
N TYR A 4 11.26 12.03 8.40
CA TYR A 4 10.90 13.16 7.55
C TYR A 4 11.30 14.54 8.12
N VAL A 5 11.91 15.38 7.28
CA VAL A 5 12.31 16.75 7.57
C VAL A 5 11.71 17.67 6.50
N ALA A 6 10.81 18.56 6.90
CA ALA A 6 10.04 19.39 5.95
C ALA A 6 10.93 20.31 5.08
N GLU A 7 12.06 20.75 5.63
CA GLU A 7 13.05 21.56 4.92
C GLU A 7 13.74 20.82 3.77
N PHE A 8 13.62 19.48 3.72
CA PHE A 8 14.20 18.64 2.67
C PHE A 8 13.19 18.22 1.59
N ASN A 9 11.99 18.81 1.55
CA ASN A 9 10.98 18.48 0.55
C ASN A 9 11.49 18.56 -0.90
N ASP A 10 12.20 19.63 -1.24
CA ASP A 10 12.79 19.80 -2.57
C ASP A 10 13.83 18.72 -2.88
N HIS A 11 14.57 18.27 -1.85
CA HIS A 11 15.54 17.18 -1.99
C HIS A 11 14.85 15.84 -2.26
N TYR A 12 13.77 15.53 -1.54
CA TYR A 12 13.00 14.30 -1.75
C TYR A 12 12.39 14.26 -3.15
N ILE A 13 11.80 15.36 -3.62
CA ILE A 13 11.27 15.46 -4.99
C ILE A 13 12.41 15.29 -6.01
N LYS A 14 13.57 15.91 -5.77
CA LYS A 14 14.71 15.78 -6.68
C LYS A 14 15.23 14.35 -6.79
N LEU A 15 15.17 13.57 -5.70
CA LEU A 15 15.50 12.15 -5.74
C LEU A 15 14.53 11.37 -6.62
N LEU A 16 13.22 11.69 -6.57
CA LEU A 16 12.23 11.06 -7.45
C LEU A 16 12.45 11.40 -8.92
N GLU A 17 12.80 12.65 -9.25
CA GLU A 17 13.17 13.07 -10.62
C GLU A 17 14.34 12.24 -11.18
N MET A 18 15.30 11.88 -10.35
CA MET A 18 16.49 11.12 -10.76
C MET A 18 16.27 9.60 -10.75
N ALA A 19 15.16 9.14 -10.19
CA ALA A 19 14.86 7.73 -9.97
C ALA A 19 14.01 7.17 -11.12
N GLU A 20 14.54 7.16 -12.33
CA GLU A 20 13.86 6.56 -13.48
C GLU A 20 13.78 5.04 -13.35
N TYR A 21 12.78 4.41 -13.97
CA TYR A 21 12.69 2.95 -14.08
C TYR A 21 13.32 2.47 -15.40
N GLU A 22 13.63 1.18 -15.50
CA GLU A 22 14.11 0.61 -16.77
C GLU A 22 12.98 0.55 -17.81
N GLU A 23 13.22 1.05 -19.02
CA GLU A 23 12.24 1.06 -20.13
C GLU A 23 12.13 -0.29 -20.86
N SER A 24 13.13 -1.16 -20.73
CA SER A 24 13.16 -2.47 -21.37
C SER A 24 13.60 -3.52 -20.38
N SER A 25 12.95 -4.68 -20.40
CA SER A 25 13.25 -5.76 -19.47
C SER A 25 13.25 -7.11 -20.16
N ASN A 26 14.22 -7.95 -19.77
CA ASN A 26 14.22 -9.40 -20.01
C ASN A 26 13.87 -10.17 -18.73
N GLU A 27 13.32 -9.48 -17.72
CA GLU A 27 12.89 -10.09 -16.47
C GLU A 27 11.74 -11.06 -16.76
N ARG A 28 11.70 -12.15 -15.99
CA ARG A 28 10.58 -13.09 -16.07
C ARG A 28 9.32 -12.45 -15.48
N ASP A 29 8.20 -12.76 -16.08
CA ASP A 29 6.90 -12.40 -15.51
C ASP A 29 6.74 -12.98 -14.11
N ILE A 30 6.14 -12.18 -13.24
CA ILE A 30 5.64 -12.58 -11.93
C ILE A 30 4.15 -12.32 -11.92
N ALA A 31 3.43 -13.18 -11.22
CA ALA A 31 2.02 -12.98 -10.95
C ALA A 31 1.84 -12.68 -9.47
N PHE A 32 1.14 -11.60 -9.18
CA PHE A 32 0.59 -11.39 -7.86
C PHE A 32 -0.66 -12.26 -7.72
N GLU A 33 -0.79 -12.89 -6.56
CA GLU A 33 -1.91 -13.74 -6.20
C GLU A 33 -2.74 -13.06 -5.12
N TYR A 34 -4.05 -13.24 -5.19
CA TYR A 34 -5.01 -12.62 -4.30
C TYR A 34 -5.93 -13.72 -3.76
N GLN A 35 -6.01 -13.83 -2.44
CA GLN A 35 -6.87 -14.81 -1.80
C GLN A 35 -8.34 -14.54 -2.14
N SER A 36 -9.09 -15.59 -2.45
CA SER A 36 -10.53 -15.47 -2.70
C SER A 36 -11.25 -15.07 -1.42
N ASP A 37 -12.23 -14.19 -1.57
CA ASP A 37 -13.18 -13.78 -0.55
C ASP A 37 -13.93 -14.98 0.07
N HIS A 38 -14.02 -16.12 -0.61
CA HIS A 38 -14.60 -17.36 -0.07
C HIS A 38 -13.77 -18.04 1.04
N HIS A 39 -12.58 -17.53 1.37
CA HIS A 39 -11.81 -18.04 2.50
C HIS A 39 -12.56 -17.82 3.83
N ASP A 40 -12.56 -18.84 4.70
CA ASP A 40 -13.36 -18.84 5.94
C ASP A 40 -13.08 -17.62 6.83
N ASP A 41 -11.82 -17.24 7.03
CA ASP A 41 -11.47 -16.09 7.86
C ASP A 41 -11.87 -14.74 7.22
N LEU A 42 -11.84 -14.65 5.89
CA LEU A 42 -12.29 -13.46 5.18
C LEU A 42 -13.83 -13.34 5.25
N GLN A 43 -14.55 -14.45 5.08
CA GLN A 43 -16.00 -14.48 5.30
C GLN A 43 -16.37 -14.11 6.74
N ARG A 44 -15.61 -14.62 7.71
CA ARG A 44 -15.79 -14.29 9.13
C ARG A 44 -15.53 -12.80 9.39
N LEU A 45 -14.47 -12.23 8.82
CA LEU A 45 -14.17 -10.80 8.90
C LEU A 45 -15.33 -9.96 8.34
N LYS A 46 -15.79 -10.30 7.14
CA LYS A 46 -16.92 -9.64 6.46
C LYS A 46 -18.18 -9.65 7.31
N GLN A 47 -18.55 -10.82 7.83
CA GLN A 47 -19.78 -11.01 8.61
C GLN A 47 -19.71 -10.36 9.99
N LYS A 48 -18.57 -10.45 10.67
CA LYS A 48 -18.44 -9.94 12.05
C LYS A 48 -18.58 -8.43 12.14
N TYR A 49 -18.11 -7.71 11.12
CA TYR A 49 -18.08 -6.24 11.11
C TYR A 49 -19.08 -5.64 10.11
N ASP A 50 -20.00 -6.45 9.57
CA ASP A 50 -21.01 -6.03 8.61
C ASP A 50 -20.42 -5.20 7.45
N LEU A 51 -19.31 -5.66 6.86
CA LEU A 51 -18.53 -4.84 5.92
C LEU A 51 -19.30 -4.48 4.64
N GLU A 52 -20.32 -5.24 4.27
CA GLU A 52 -21.26 -4.88 3.21
C GLU A 52 -22.05 -3.61 3.55
N GLN A 53 -22.51 -3.48 4.80
CA GLN A 53 -23.17 -2.27 5.28
C GLN A 53 -22.21 -1.09 5.37
N VAL A 54 -20.97 -1.34 5.78
CA VAL A 54 -19.90 -0.32 5.83
C VAL A 54 -19.61 0.23 4.44
N ALA A 55 -19.43 -0.65 3.45
CA ALA A 55 -19.22 -0.25 2.07
C ALA A 55 -20.41 0.56 1.52
N GLY A 56 -21.63 0.11 1.86
CA GLY A 56 -22.89 0.69 1.40
C GLY A 56 -23.19 0.37 -0.06
N ASP A 57 -24.34 0.88 -0.53
CA ASP A 57 -24.88 0.55 -1.87
C ASP A 57 -24.43 1.54 -2.97
N GLY A 58 -23.38 2.31 -2.72
CA GLY A 58 -22.82 3.29 -3.66
C GLY A 58 -22.04 2.67 -4.82
N ASP A 59 -21.44 3.51 -5.66
CA ASP A 59 -20.51 3.05 -6.70
C ASP A 59 -19.23 2.43 -6.11
N GLU A 60 -18.46 1.73 -6.96
CA GLU A 60 -17.22 1.05 -6.55
C GLU A 60 -16.25 1.96 -5.80
N LEU A 61 -16.04 3.20 -6.28
CA LEU A 61 -15.09 4.12 -5.66
C LEU A 61 -15.60 4.61 -4.30
N SER A 62 -16.90 4.87 -4.19
CA SER A 62 -17.55 5.18 -2.92
C SER A 62 -17.40 4.04 -1.91
N GLN A 63 -17.59 2.78 -2.32
CA GLN A 63 -17.41 1.61 -1.45
C GLN A 63 -15.96 1.48 -0.97
N ILE A 64 -14.98 1.65 -1.88
CA ILE A 64 -13.55 1.64 -1.55
C ILE A 64 -13.23 2.68 -0.47
N LEU A 65 -13.64 3.93 -0.69
CA LEU A 65 -13.37 5.03 0.25
C LEU A 65 -14.08 4.83 1.59
N ASN A 66 -15.30 4.28 1.60
CA ASN A 66 -16.03 4.00 2.84
C ASN A 66 -15.33 2.94 3.70
N LEU A 67 -14.83 1.86 3.08
CA LEU A 67 -14.06 0.83 3.79
C LEU A 67 -12.73 1.39 4.33
N MET A 68 -12.01 2.21 3.56
CA MET A 68 -10.79 2.88 4.04
C MET A 68 -11.07 3.76 5.26
N ARG A 69 -12.10 4.62 5.19
CA ARG A 69 -12.53 5.50 6.28
C ARG A 69 -12.96 4.72 7.51
N TRP A 70 -13.60 3.57 7.32
CA TRP A 70 -14.00 2.70 8.41
C TRP A 70 -12.80 2.11 9.15
N VAL A 71 -11.76 1.67 8.41
CA VAL A 71 -10.52 1.17 9.04
C VAL A 71 -9.82 2.29 9.81
N ASP A 72 -9.66 3.47 9.21
CA ASP A 72 -9.10 4.66 9.88
C ASP A 72 -9.86 5.01 11.18
N GLY A 73 -11.19 5.03 11.11
CA GLY A 73 -12.04 5.33 12.27
C GLY A 73 -11.98 4.27 13.39
N ARG A 74 -11.44 3.08 13.12
CA ARG A 74 -11.24 2.00 14.11
C ARG A 74 -9.80 1.95 14.64
N LEU A 75 -8.83 2.34 13.83
CA LEU A 75 -7.41 2.17 14.12
C LEU A 75 -6.71 3.52 14.17
N GLN A 76 -6.45 4.01 15.39
CA GLN A 76 -5.64 5.20 15.58
C GLN A 76 -4.19 4.92 15.16
N HIS A 77 -3.64 5.74 14.28
CA HIS A 77 -2.25 5.63 13.88
C HIS A 77 -1.27 6.01 15.02
N GLY A 78 -0.20 5.24 15.17
CA GLY A 78 0.90 5.54 16.07
C GLY A 78 2.12 4.63 15.87
N ASP A 79 3.23 4.98 16.51
CA ASP A 79 4.50 4.28 16.34
C ASP A 79 4.65 3.16 17.40
N VAL A 80 4.02 2.02 17.13
CA VAL A 80 4.11 0.82 17.97
C VAL A 80 4.48 -0.40 17.15
N MET A 81 5.01 -1.42 17.83
CA MET A 81 5.26 -2.71 17.20
C MET A 81 3.94 -3.38 16.77
N PRO A 82 3.88 -4.02 15.59
CA PRO A 82 2.70 -4.79 15.18
C PRO A 82 2.36 -5.86 16.23
N PRO A 83 1.07 -6.00 16.59
CA PRO A 83 0.64 -7.09 17.47
C PRO A 83 0.89 -8.45 16.80
N GLN A 84 0.91 -9.50 17.62
CA GLN A 84 1.06 -10.88 17.15
C GLN A 84 -0.11 -11.73 17.68
N PRO A 85 -0.93 -12.33 16.80
CA PRO A 85 -0.82 -12.32 15.33
C PRO A 85 -1.25 -10.97 14.69
N CYS A 86 -0.77 -10.68 13.48
CA CYS A 86 -1.07 -9.43 12.77
C CYS A 86 -2.04 -9.66 11.60
N HIS A 87 -3.31 -9.86 11.94
CA HIS A 87 -4.42 -10.01 10.99
C HIS A 87 -5.65 -9.24 11.49
N ALA A 88 -6.59 -8.93 10.59
CA ALA A 88 -7.68 -8.00 10.82
C ALA A 88 -8.57 -8.37 12.02
N LEU A 89 -9.00 -9.65 12.12
CA LEU A 89 -9.83 -10.08 13.25
C LEU A 89 -9.14 -9.85 14.60
N HIS A 90 -7.84 -10.16 14.73
CA HIS A 90 -7.12 -10.00 15.98
C HIS A 90 -6.90 -8.53 16.31
N VAL A 91 -6.42 -7.75 15.34
CA VAL A 91 -6.13 -6.33 15.50
C VAL A 91 -7.39 -5.56 15.89
N LEU A 92 -8.50 -5.78 15.18
CA LEU A 92 -9.77 -5.11 15.46
C LEU A 92 -10.33 -5.51 16.84
N ASP A 93 -10.22 -6.79 17.23
CA ASP A 93 -10.59 -7.23 18.57
C ASP A 93 -9.70 -6.64 19.67
N LEU A 94 -8.43 -6.40 19.37
CA LEU A 94 -7.47 -5.86 20.33
C LEU A 94 -7.77 -4.39 20.61
N VAL A 95 -7.99 -3.58 19.57
CA VAL A 95 -8.30 -2.14 19.75
C VAL A 95 -9.64 -1.91 20.43
N GLU A 96 -10.64 -2.78 20.20
CA GLU A 96 -11.94 -2.71 20.90
C GLU A 96 -11.81 -2.96 22.40
N ARG A 97 -10.76 -3.67 22.84
CA ARG A 97 -10.52 -4.01 24.24
C ARG A 97 -9.57 -3.05 24.95
N GLU A 98 -8.54 -2.57 24.26
CA GLU A 98 -7.39 -1.93 24.91
C GLU A 98 -7.11 -0.50 24.43
N SER A 99 -7.80 0.02 23.41
CA SER A 99 -7.61 1.38 22.88
C SER A 99 -6.13 1.72 22.60
N ILE A 100 -5.42 0.80 21.95
CA ILE A 100 -4.01 0.97 21.58
C ILE A 100 -3.86 1.46 20.13
N PRO A 101 -2.86 2.32 19.82
CA PRO A 101 -2.60 2.74 18.45
C PRO A 101 -1.99 1.59 17.63
N MET A 102 -1.96 1.77 16.31
CA MET A 102 -1.39 0.82 15.34
C MET A 102 -0.47 1.54 14.36
N ASN A 103 0.64 0.89 13.97
CA ASN A 103 1.52 1.43 12.95
C ASN A 103 0.95 1.26 11.53
N CYS A 104 1.53 1.98 10.56
CA CYS A 104 1.08 1.98 9.16
C CYS A 104 1.04 0.56 8.57
N TYR A 105 2.01 -0.28 8.92
CA TYR A 105 2.05 -1.68 8.49
C TYR A 105 0.82 -2.47 8.94
N THR A 106 0.45 -2.35 10.22
CA THR A 106 -0.71 -3.05 10.78
C THR A 106 -2.01 -2.53 10.18
N ILE A 107 -2.14 -1.20 10.04
CA ILE A 107 -3.32 -0.57 9.45
C ILE A 107 -3.49 -0.97 7.97
N ALA A 108 -2.41 -0.93 7.18
CA ALA A 108 -2.44 -1.39 5.79
C ALA A 108 -2.76 -2.89 5.68
N THR A 109 -2.31 -3.70 6.63
CA THR A 109 -2.63 -5.14 6.68
C THR A 109 -4.11 -5.36 6.93
N VAL A 110 -4.70 -4.65 7.90
CA VAL A 110 -6.15 -4.72 8.17
C VAL A 110 -6.95 -4.24 6.95
N LEU A 111 -6.59 -3.10 6.36
CA LEU A 111 -7.27 -2.58 5.17
C LEU A 111 -7.19 -3.55 3.99
N ASN A 112 -6.04 -4.19 3.79
CA ASN A 112 -5.86 -5.20 2.75
C ASN A 112 -6.83 -6.37 2.93
N GLU A 113 -6.91 -6.94 4.14
CA GLU A 113 -7.81 -8.06 4.43
C GLU A 113 -9.29 -7.67 4.37
N VAL A 114 -9.64 -6.44 4.78
CA VAL A 114 -10.97 -5.87 4.59
C VAL A 114 -11.33 -5.85 3.11
N TYR A 115 -10.45 -5.36 2.24
CA TYR A 115 -10.70 -5.36 0.80
C TYR A 115 -10.78 -6.77 0.20
N LEU A 116 -9.88 -7.68 0.58
CA LEU A 116 -9.92 -9.07 0.13
C LEU A 116 -11.25 -9.74 0.54
N SER A 117 -11.75 -9.47 1.74
CA SER A 117 -13.03 -10.01 2.23
C SER A 117 -14.24 -9.54 1.42
N MET A 118 -14.11 -8.40 0.74
CA MET A 118 -15.12 -7.82 -0.13
C MET A 118 -14.93 -8.19 -1.60
N GLY A 119 -13.99 -9.09 -1.92
CA GLY A 119 -13.73 -9.56 -3.29
C GLY A 119 -12.92 -8.60 -4.16
N PHE A 120 -12.34 -7.56 -3.57
CA PHE A 120 -11.42 -6.67 -4.27
C PHE A 120 -10.03 -7.31 -4.39
N TYR A 121 -9.35 -7.03 -5.50
CA TYR A 121 -7.92 -7.30 -5.59
C TYR A 121 -7.18 -6.17 -4.87
N ALA A 122 -6.63 -6.48 -3.71
CA ALA A 122 -5.84 -5.54 -2.91
C ALA A 122 -4.52 -6.17 -2.49
N ARG A 123 -3.51 -5.32 -2.27
CA ARG A 123 -2.23 -5.73 -1.66
C ARG A 123 -1.61 -4.56 -0.93
N ARG A 124 -0.93 -4.84 0.17
CA ARG A 124 -0.09 -3.85 0.86
C ARG A 124 1.20 -3.59 0.10
N VAL A 125 1.67 -2.35 0.14
CA VAL A 125 2.94 -1.92 -0.46
C VAL A 125 3.73 -1.12 0.57
N HIS A 126 4.95 -1.58 0.82
CA HIS A 126 5.95 -0.83 1.57
C HIS A 126 6.59 0.20 0.64
N CYS A 127 6.35 1.46 0.94
CA CYS A 127 6.93 2.63 0.31
C CYS A 127 8.21 3.00 1.07
N ARG A 128 9.34 2.98 0.37
CA ARG A 128 10.67 3.09 0.97
C ARG A 128 11.41 4.31 0.44
N SER A 129 12.19 4.93 1.31
CA SER A 129 13.07 6.03 0.97
C SER A 129 14.38 5.58 0.32
N TYR A 130 15.11 6.54 -0.24
CA TYR A 130 16.44 6.33 -0.80
C TYR A 130 17.48 5.99 0.29
N ASP A 131 17.38 6.65 1.45
CA ASP A 131 18.38 6.54 2.52
C ASP A 131 18.17 5.23 3.31
N ALA A 132 19.14 4.32 3.21
CA ALA A 132 19.12 3.05 3.93
C ALA A 132 19.20 3.21 5.47
N TYR A 133 19.59 4.39 5.96
CA TYR A 133 19.63 4.70 7.40
C TYR A 133 18.37 5.40 7.91
N ASP A 134 17.42 5.70 7.02
CA ASP A 134 16.10 6.19 7.38
C ASP A 134 15.17 4.99 7.65
N GLY A 135 14.96 4.72 8.93
CA GLY A 135 14.04 3.67 9.38
C GLY A 135 12.56 4.05 9.28
N ASP A 136 12.25 5.33 9.06
CA ASP A 136 10.89 5.82 8.90
C ASP A 136 10.44 5.64 7.45
N SER A 137 9.46 4.77 7.27
CA SER A 137 8.92 4.37 5.98
C SER A 137 7.42 4.18 6.10
N HIS A 138 6.72 4.12 4.98
CA HIS A 138 5.27 4.05 4.98
C HIS A 138 4.73 2.79 4.34
N VAL A 139 3.64 2.25 4.86
CA VAL A 139 2.96 1.10 4.28
C VAL A 139 1.52 1.50 3.99
N ILE A 140 1.10 1.28 2.75
CA ILE A 140 -0.22 1.62 2.24
C ILE A 140 -0.87 0.41 1.60
N THR A 141 -2.14 0.52 1.23
CA THR A 141 -2.86 -0.52 0.51
C THR A 141 -3.17 -0.07 -0.91
N LEU A 142 -2.80 -0.89 -1.88
CA LEU A 142 -3.26 -0.75 -3.25
C LEU A 142 -4.52 -1.57 -3.45
N ILE A 143 -5.46 -1.02 -4.20
CA ILE A 143 -6.70 -1.71 -4.61
C ILE A 143 -6.93 -1.49 -6.10
N PHE A 144 -7.23 -2.55 -6.85
CA PHE A 144 -7.52 -2.43 -8.28
C PHE A 144 -8.98 -2.02 -8.48
N SER A 145 -9.21 -0.82 -9.02
CA SER A 145 -10.55 -0.39 -9.42
C SER A 145 -10.88 -0.97 -10.79
N ARG A 146 -12.00 -1.68 -10.88
CA ARG A 146 -12.54 -2.18 -12.15
C ARG A 146 -13.17 -1.05 -12.96
N THR A 147 -13.70 -0.03 -12.29
CA THR A 147 -14.28 1.17 -12.90
C THR A 147 -13.22 2.00 -13.62
N LEU A 148 -12.13 2.32 -12.94
CA LEU A 148 -11.02 3.11 -13.50
C LEU A 148 -9.98 2.25 -14.25
N LYS A 149 -10.05 0.91 -14.11
CA LYS A 149 -9.12 -0.07 -14.71
C LYS A 149 -7.66 0.19 -14.35
N LYS A 150 -7.42 0.65 -13.12
CA LYS A 150 -6.08 0.93 -12.59
C LYS A 150 -6.02 0.64 -11.09
N TRP A 151 -4.79 0.50 -10.59
CA TRP A 151 -4.52 0.47 -9.16
C TRP A 151 -4.80 1.84 -8.55
N LEU A 152 -5.37 1.87 -7.36
CA LEU A 152 -5.59 3.08 -6.57
C LEU A 152 -4.77 3.03 -5.29
N TYR A 153 -4.27 4.19 -4.89
CA TYR A 153 -3.54 4.41 -3.65
C TYR A 153 -4.50 4.70 -2.50
N MET A 154 -4.49 3.88 -1.44
CA MET A 154 -5.34 4.05 -0.25
C MET A 154 -4.51 3.98 1.04
N ASP A 155 -4.63 5.01 1.86
CA ASP A 155 -3.89 5.15 3.12
C ASP A 155 -4.85 5.35 4.30
N ALA A 156 -5.25 4.24 4.93
CA ALA A 156 -6.07 4.28 6.14
C ALA A 156 -5.29 4.70 7.40
N SER A 157 -3.97 4.91 7.35
CA SER A 157 -3.23 5.43 8.51
C SER A 157 -3.60 6.88 8.81
N TRP A 158 -3.97 7.62 7.77
CA TRP A 158 -4.24 9.05 7.82
C TRP A 158 -5.51 9.43 7.08
N ASN A 159 -6.43 8.49 6.87
CA ASN A 159 -7.63 8.68 6.07
C ASN A 159 -7.39 9.41 4.74
N THR A 160 -6.34 9.02 4.02
CA THR A 160 -5.85 9.80 2.88
C THR A 160 -5.86 9.03 1.57
N PHE A 161 -6.37 9.69 0.54
CA PHE A 161 -6.20 9.35 -0.86
C PHE A 161 -5.71 10.59 -1.61
N VAL A 162 -5.26 10.41 -2.85
CA VAL A 162 -4.82 11.53 -3.70
C VAL A 162 -5.54 11.50 -5.04
N THR A 163 -5.83 12.69 -5.57
CA THR A 163 -6.41 12.87 -6.90
C THR A 163 -5.51 13.73 -7.78
N ASP A 164 -5.76 13.68 -9.09
CA ASP A 164 -5.33 14.75 -9.99
C ASP A 164 -6.19 16.01 -9.85
N ASP A 165 -5.87 17.01 -10.68
CA ASP A 165 -6.56 18.28 -10.81
C ASP A 165 -7.92 18.20 -11.52
N GLN A 166 -8.33 17.00 -11.96
CA GLN A 166 -9.68 16.70 -12.45
C GLN A 166 -10.53 15.97 -11.39
N GLY A 167 -9.94 15.63 -10.24
CA GLY A 167 -10.60 14.90 -9.17
C GLY A 167 -10.62 13.38 -9.36
N GLU A 168 -9.87 12.83 -10.32
CA GLU A 168 -9.74 11.38 -10.49
C GLU A 168 -8.73 10.81 -9.49
N LEU A 169 -9.10 9.71 -8.82
CA LEU A 169 -8.22 8.99 -7.89
C LEU A 169 -6.95 8.51 -8.59
N LEU A 170 -5.80 8.70 -7.95
CA LEU A 170 -4.52 8.31 -8.51
C LEU A 170 -4.08 6.91 -8.08
N SER A 171 -3.35 6.25 -8.99
CA SER A 171 -2.48 5.14 -8.64
C SER A 171 -1.24 5.63 -7.89
N LEU A 172 -0.54 4.71 -7.22
CA LEU A 172 0.75 5.01 -6.59
C LEU A 172 1.81 5.42 -7.62
N GLU A 173 1.77 4.82 -8.81
CA GLU A 173 2.65 5.16 -9.94
C GLU A 173 2.36 6.58 -10.45
N GLU A 174 1.09 6.92 -10.66
CA GLU A 174 0.67 8.25 -11.09
C GLU A 174 0.99 9.32 -10.05
N PHE A 175 0.82 9.00 -8.76
CA PHE A 175 1.17 9.90 -7.66
C PHE A 175 2.67 10.20 -7.67
N ARG A 176 3.51 9.16 -7.72
CA ARG A 176 4.96 9.32 -7.82
C ARG A 176 5.37 10.11 -9.07
N TYR A 177 4.81 9.78 -10.23
CA TYR A 177 5.07 10.47 -11.49
C TYR A 177 4.72 11.96 -11.39
N ARG A 178 3.56 12.30 -10.82
CA ARG A 178 3.14 13.68 -10.67
C ARG A 178 4.07 14.48 -9.77
N LEU A 179 4.50 13.91 -8.65
CA LEU A 179 5.50 14.57 -7.78
C LEU A 179 6.82 14.81 -8.51
N SER A 180 7.34 13.82 -9.24
CA SER A 180 8.61 13.95 -9.96
C SER A 180 8.55 14.88 -11.18
N HIS A 181 7.36 15.29 -11.62
CA HIS A 181 7.17 16.22 -12.74
C HIS A 181 6.53 17.55 -12.30
N HIS A 182 6.44 17.80 -10.99
CA HIS A 182 5.78 18.98 -10.42
C HIS A 182 4.35 19.19 -10.94
N LEU A 183 3.63 18.10 -11.21
CA LEU A 183 2.23 18.14 -11.60
C LEU A 183 1.33 18.21 -10.35
N PRO A 184 0.13 18.81 -10.45
CA PRO A 184 -0.78 18.90 -9.32
C PRO A 184 -1.15 17.53 -8.73
N VAL A 185 -1.16 17.47 -7.40
CA VAL A 185 -1.71 16.37 -6.61
C VAL A 185 -2.56 16.98 -5.50
N TRP A 186 -3.82 16.58 -5.43
CA TRP A 186 -4.75 17.07 -4.40
C TRP A 186 -4.95 15.99 -3.33
N VAL A 187 -4.62 16.34 -2.10
CA VAL A 187 -4.81 15.45 -0.94
C VAL A 187 -6.29 15.43 -0.61
N ASN A 188 -6.91 14.25 -0.62
CA ASN A 188 -8.34 14.05 -0.44
C ASN A 188 -9.22 14.86 -1.42
N GLY A 189 -8.69 15.16 -2.61
CA GLY A 189 -9.38 15.95 -3.63
C GLY A 189 -9.49 17.46 -3.32
N ASP A 190 -8.83 17.94 -2.27
CA ASP A 190 -8.79 19.36 -1.94
C ASP A 190 -7.63 20.07 -2.67
N PRO A 191 -7.90 21.06 -3.55
CA PRO A 191 -6.86 21.86 -4.20
C PRO A 191 -6.12 22.82 -3.24
N SER A 192 -6.62 23.02 -2.02
CA SER A 192 -6.04 23.96 -1.07
C SER A 192 -4.69 23.46 -0.52
N VAL A 193 -3.69 24.35 -0.55
CA VAL A 193 -2.40 24.08 0.09
C VAL A 193 -2.55 24.37 1.59
N SER A 194 -2.35 23.32 2.39
CA SER A 194 -2.36 23.37 3.85
C SER A 194 -1.04 22.85 4.42
N GLU A 195 -0.83 23.05 5.72
CA GLU A 195 0.29 22.41 6.44
C GLU A 195 0.23 20.89 6.29
N TRP A 196 -0.97 20.32 6.39
CA TRP A 196 -1.21 18.89 6.20
C TRP A 196 -0.85 18.41 4.80
N SER A 197 -1.35 19.07 3.74
CA SER A 197 -1.05 18.64 2.37
C SER A 197 0.44 18.78 2.06
N THR A 198 1.09 19.82 2.57
CA THR A 198 2.54 20.04 2.40
C THR A 198 3.34 18.96 3.12
N PHE A 199 2.98 18.64 4.36
CA PHE A 199 3.56 17.55 5.14
C PHE A 199 3.40 16.21 4.40
N TYR A 200 2.18 15.87 4.02
CA TYR A 200 1.84 14.58 3.44
C TYR A 200 2.56 14.33 2.11
N LEU A 201 2.52 15.31 1.20
CA LEU A 201 3.17 15.19 -0.10
C LEU A 201 4.71 15.12 0.06
N GLY A 202 5.30 15.87 0.98
CA GLY A 202 6.73 15.79 1.28
C GLY A 202 7.13 14.45 1.90
N TYR A 203 6.36 13.98 2.88
CA TYR A 203 6.57 12.68 3.53
C TYR A 203 6.45 11.53 2.54
N MET A 204 5.47 11.59 1.65
CA MET A 204 5.33 10.61 0.58
C MET A 204 6.44 10.77 -0.45
N ALA A 205 6.85 11.97 -0.85
CA ALA A 205 7.98 12.16 -1.76
C ALA A 205 9.25 11.46 -1.24
N LYS A 206 9.52 11.55 0.07
CA LYS A 206 10.60 10.81 0.74
C LYS A 206 10.48 9.30 0.55
N ASN A 207 9.27 8.77 0.67
CA ASN A 207 8.98 7.32 0.72
C ASN A 207 8.58 6.68 -0.63
N LEU A 208 8.47 7.45 -1.71
CA LEU A 208 8.10 6.93 -3.04
C LEU A 208 9.31 6.57 -3.91
N PHE A 209 10.47 6.31 -3.30
CA PHE A 209 11.69 6.04 -4.04
C PHE A 209 11.71 4.61 -4.62
N TRP A 210 11.44 3.62 -3.77
CA TRP A 210 11.31 2.22 -4.18
C TRP A 210 10.20 1.51 -3.40
N PHE A 211 9.74 0.38 -3.93
CA PHE A 211 8.57 -0.32 -3.41
C PHE A 211 8.84 -1.79 -3.13
N MET A 212 8.13 -2.34 -2.15
CA MET A 212 8.13 -3.78 -1.89
C MET A 212 6.73 -4.26 -1.51
N SER A 213 6.33 -5.42 -2.03
CA SER A 213 5.02 -6.00 -1.77
C SER A 213 5.12 -7.53 -1.75
N PRO A 214 4.39 -8.24 -0.87
CA PRO A 214 4.30 -9.69 -0.97
C PRO A 214 3.65 -10.08 -2.30
N LEU A 215 4.12 -11.17 -2.93
CA LEU A 215 3.49 -11.69 -4.14
C LEU A 215 2.10 -12.27 -3.85
N GLN A 216 1.91 -12.84 -2.67
CA GLN A 216 0.63 -13.34 -2.21
C GLN A 216 -0.02 -12.32 -1.27
N SER A 217 -1.20 -11.85 -1.65
CA SER A 217 -2.05 -11.04 -0.80
C SER A 217 -3.14 -11.93 -0.20
N GLU A 218 -2.98 -12.27 1.06
CA GLU A 218 -3.85 -13.21 1.78
C GLU A 218 -3.98 -12.81 3.25
N TYR A 219 -5.02 -13.34 3.88
CA TYR A 219 -5.29 -13.21 5.30
C TYR A 219 -4.18 -13.83 6.14
N ASP A 220 -3.76 -13.12 7.18
CA ASP A 220 -2.72 -13.56 8.14
C ASP A 220 -1.41 -14.00 7.47
N TYR A 221 -1.02 -13.32 6.38
CA TYR A 221 0.18 -13.64 5.58
C TYR A 221 1.45 -13.85 6.43
N GLU A 222 1.56 -13.14 7.55
CA GLU A 222 2.74 -13.24 8.40
C GLU A 222 2.86 -14.60 9.11
N ALA A 223 1.74 -15.23 9.47
CA ALA A 223 1.72 -16.53 10.14
C ALA A 223 1.39 -17.69 9.20
N SER A 224 0.66 -17.44 8.11
CA SER A 224 0.17 -18.48 7.19
C SER A 224 1.26 -19.09 6.31
N ARG A 225 2.38 -18.36 6.07
CA ARG A 225 3.47 -18.83 5.21
C ARG A 225 4.80 -19.00 5.91
N LEU A 226 5.30 -20.23 5.81
CA LEU A 226 6.69 -20.55 6.13
C LEU A 226 7.65 -19.86 5.16
N HIS A 227 7.37 -19.95 3.85
CA HIS A 227 8.17 -19.32 2.80
C HIS A 227 7.44 -18.12 2.20
N LYS A 228 8.08 -16.96 2.23
CA LYS A 228 7.51 -15.68 1.82
C LYS A 228 8.24 -15.16 0.58
N THR A 229 7.49 -14.74 -0.42
CA THR A 229 8.07 -14.14 -1.62
C THR A 229 7.59 -12.71 -1.77
N TYR A 230 8.54 -11.79 -1.93
CA TYR A 230 8.28 -10.38 -2.16
C TYR A 230 8.69 -10.01 -3.58
N CYS A 231 7.94 -9.10 -4.19
CA CYS A 231 8.42 -8.33 -5.32
C CYS A 231 8.93 -6.98 -4.81
N ALA A 232 10.08 -6.55 -5.30
CA ALA A 232 10.60 -5.22 -5.04
C ALA A 232 10.78 -4.48 -6.37
N LEU A 233 10.28 -3.24 -6.47
CA LEU A 233 10.46 -2.37 -7.62
C LEU A 233 11.50 -1.29 -7.29
N PHE A 234 12.64 -1.33 -7.99
CA PHE A 234 13.72 -0.36 -7.83
C PHE A 234 13.82 0.58 -9.03
N PRO A 235 14.25 1.82 -8.80
CA PRO A 235 14.79 2.65 -9.86
C PRO A 235 15.96 1.98 -10.58
N ALA A 236 16.19 2.37 -11.82
CA ALA A 236 17.34 1.99 -12.62
C ALA A 236 18.64 2.31 -11.84
N HIS A 237 19.57 1.36 -11.86
CA HIS A 237 20.89 1.49 -11.21
C HIS A 237 20.88 1.65 -9.68
N PHE A 238 19.72 1.58 -9.01
CA PHE A 238 19.64 1.58 -7.56
C PHE A 238 19.77 0.15 -7.00
N GLU A 239 20.52 0.02 -5.91
CA GLU A 239 20.67 -1.20 -5.11
C GLU A 239 20.63 -0.85 -3.62
N PRO A 240 19.53 -1.14 -2.90
CA PRO A 240 19.42 -0.81 -1.50
C PRO A 240 20.41 -1.63 -0.65
N ILE A 241 21.06 -0.97 0.31
CA ILE A 241 22.08 -1.60 1.17
C ILE A 241 21.48 -2.79 1.94
N ASP A 242 20.24 -2.64 2.41
CA ASP A 242 19.52 -3.65 3.20
C ASP A 242 19.32 -4.98 2.47
N LEU A 243 19.34 -4.97 1.13
CA LEU A 243 19.15 -6.17 0.31
C LEU A 243 20.46 -6.66 -0.34
N ARG A 244 21.61 -6.13 0.09
CA ARG A 244 22.93 -6.65 -0.32
C ARG A 244 23.31 -7.92 0.41
N SER A 245 22.73 -8.17 1.57
CA SER A 245 22.87 -9.43 2.29
C SER A 245 21.79 -10.40 1.84
N ASP A 246 22.12 -11.69 1.84
CA ASP A 246 21.13 -12.72 1.54
C ASP A 246 19.96 -12.61 2.54
N PRO A 247 18.71 -12.59 2.04
CA PRO A 247 17.56 -12.65 2.93
C PRO A 247 17.57 -13.97 3.74
N PRO A 248 16.82 -14.04 4.85
CA PRO A 248 16.62 -15.30 5.56
C PRO A 248 16.22 -16.44 4.60
N GLU A 249 16.62 -17.69 4.87
CA GLU A 249 16.41 -18.85 3.97
C GLU A 249 14.94 -19.02 3.53
N ASN A 250 13.99 -18.57 4.36
CA ASN A 250 12.57 -18.67 4.10
C ASN A 250 11.96 -17.44 3.40
N ILE A 251 12.79 -16.48 2.97
CA ILE A 251 12.38 -15.27 2.28
C ILE A 251 13.05 -15.22 0.91
N SER A 252 12.25 -14.96 -0.12
CA SER A 252 12.72 -14.71 -1.48
C SER A 252 12.30 -13.33 -1.94
N VAL A 253 13.19 -12.59 -2.60
CA VAL A 253 12.89 -11.25 -3.14
C VAL A 253 13.12 -11.26 -4.65
N CYS A 254 12.05 -11.05 -5.40
CA CYS A 254 12.06 -10.82 -6.83
C CYS A 254 12.27 -9.34 -7.11
N ILE A 255 13.49 -8.97 -7.49
CA ILE A 255 13.82 -7.60 -7.88
C ILE A 255 13.27 -7.33 -9.29
N ARG A 256 12.60 -6.20 -9.45
CA ARG A 256 12.12 -5.66 -10.72
C ARG A 256 12.62 -4.24 -10.89
N ARG A 257 12.99 -3.87 -12.10
CA ARG A 257 13.31 -2.50 -12.48
C ARG A 257 12.40 -1.94 -13.54
N HIS A 258 11.70 -2.81 -14.25
CA HIS A 258 10.67 -2.41 -15.19
C HIS A 258 9.30 -2.39 -14.50
N PRO A 259 8.57 -1.26 -14.55
CA PRO A 259 7.43 -1.01 -13.68
C PRO A 259 6.24 -1.92 -13.99
N ASN A 260 6.06 -2.33 -15.26
CA ASN A 260 4.92 -3.16 -15.68
C ASN A 260 4.83 -4.51 -14.96
N HIS A 261 5.93 -5.07 -14.45
CA HIS A 261 5.89 -6.33 -13.70
C HIS A 261 5.40 -6.13 -12.26
N PHE A 262 5.60 -4.95 -11.68
CA PHE A 262 5.10 -4.62 -10.36
C PHE A 262 3.65 -4.14 -10.44
N TRP A 263 3.32 -3.29 -11.43
CA TRP A 263 1.99 -2.71 -11.62
C TRP A 263 1.05 -3.57 -12.46
N THR A 264 1.39 -4.85 -12.71
CA THR A 264 0.54 -5.79 -13.46
C THR A 264 -0.90 -5.75 -12.95
N HIS A 265 -1.85 -5.76 -13.87
CA HIS A 265 -3.25 -5.94 -13.51
C HIS A 265 -3.47 -7.35 -12.94
N PRO A 266 -4.41 -7.51 -11.99
CA PRO A 266 -4.76 -8.83 -11.49
C PRO A 266 -5.33 -9.67 -12.65
N THR A 267 -4.76 -10.85 -12.86
CA THR A 267 -5.31 -11.81 -13.82
C THR A 267 -6.54 -12.45 -13.18
N CYS A 268 -7.71 -12.36 -13.84
CA CYS A 268 -8.86 -13.16 -13.42
C CYS A 268 -8.48 -14.63 -13.57
N ASN A 269 -8.14 -15.29 -12.47
CA ASN A 269 -8.14 -16.74 -12.40
C ASN A 269 -9.61 -17.16 -12.53
N THR A 270 -10.05 -17.43 -13.76
CA THR A 270 -11.19 -18.33 -13.98
C THR A 270 -10.76 -19.67 -13.42
N VAL A 271 -11.06 -19.92 -12.15
CA VAL A 271 -11.04 -21.27 -11.60
C VAL A 271 -12.06 -22.03 -12.44
N ASN A 272 -11.57 -22.91 -13.31
CA ASN A 272 -12.43 -23.86 -13.99
C ASN A 272 -13.13 -24.67 -12.89
N SER A 273 -14.45 -24.54 -12.88
CA SER A 273 -15.45 -25.32 -12.16
C SER A 273 -15.12 -26.79 -11.99
#